data_AF-A0A920AK73-F1
#
_entry.id   AF-A0A920AK73-F1
#
_cell.length_a   1.000
_cell.length_b   1.000
_cell.length_c   1.000
_cell.angle_alpha   90.00
_cell.angle_beta   90.00
_cell.angle_gamma   90.00
#
_symmetry.space_group_name_H-M   'P 1'
#
loop_
_entity.id
_entity.type
_entity.pdbx_description
1 polymer ?
#
loop_
_entity_poly.entity_id
_entity_poly.type
_entity_poly.pdbx_seq_one_letter_code
_entity_poly.pdbx_strand_id
1 'polypeptide(L)' 'MEQYKTIPHVTDLIKDKIFKASEETNAEVMIVEVGGTVGDIEGQPFIEAIRQIRSEFGQENTLLCI' A
#
# COMPACT_ATOMS: atom_id res chain seq x y z
N MET A 1 -13.35 -21.30 -10.31
CA MET A 1 -13.55 -20.45 -9.12
C MET A 1 -12.20 -19.89 -8.75
N GLU A 2 -11.98 -18.59 -8.90
CA GLU A 2 -10.75 -17.97 -8.40
C GLU A 2 -10.82 -17.91 -6.88
N GLN A 3 -9.77 -18.40 -6.22
CA GLN A 3 -9.67 -18.36 -4.76
C GLN A 3 -9.17 -16.97 -4.36
N TYR A 4 -10.06 -16.13 -3.83
CA TYR A 4 -9.69 -14.82 -3.30
C TYR A 4 -8.76 -14.98 -2.09
N LYS A 5 -7.62 -14.29 -2.14
CA LYS A 5 -6.55 -14.35 -1.12
C LYS A 5 -6.10 -12.95 -0.74
N THR A 6 -5.70 -12.75 0.51
CA THR A 6 -5.15 -11.47 1.00
C THR A 6 -3.99 -10.98 0.12
N ILE A 7 -3.07 -11.88 -0.20
CA ILE A 7 -2.00 -11.63 -1.17
C ILE A 7 -2.29 -12.51 -2.40
N PRO A 8 -2.31 -11.96 -3.63
CA PRO A 8 -2.08 -10.56 -3.97
C PRO A 8 -3.37 -9.71 -4.01
N HIS A 9 -4.56 -10.31 -4.01
CA HIS A 9 -5.80 -9.61 -4.37
C HIS A 9 -6.16 -8.43 -3.46
N VAL A 10 -6.03 -8.56 -2.13
CA VAL A 10 -6.33 -7.42 -1.22
C VAL A 10 -5.22 -6.37 -1.30
N THR A 11 -3.96 -6.80 -1.36
CA THR A 11 -2.81 -5.88 -1.44
C THR A 11 -2.83 -5.06 -2.73
N ASP A 12 -3.20 -5.68 -3.85
CA ASP A 12 -3.34 -5.00 -5.14
C ASP A 12 -4.47 -3.97 -5.10
N LEU A 13 -5.62 -4.31 -4.52
CA LEU A 13 -6.72 -3.34 -4.36
C LEU A 13 -6.33 -2.13 -3.48
N ILE A 14 -5.46 -2.32 -2.49
CA ILE A 14 -4.92 -1.21 -1.68
C ILE A 14 -4.01 -0.33 -2.53
N LYS A 15 -3.08 -0.95 -3.27
CA LYS A 15 -2.16 -0.25 -4.19
C LYS A 15 -2.93 0.56 -5.24
N ASP A 16 -3.92 -0.06 -5.87
CA ASP A 16 -4.74 0.58 -6.92
C ASP A 16 -5.45 1.82 -6.39
N LYS A 17 -5.96 1.79 -5.16
CA LYS A 17 -6.59 2.97 -4.53
C LYS A 17 -5.61 4.11 -4.31
N ILE A 18 -4.40 3.79 -3.84
CA ILE A 18 -3.32 4.77 -3.60
C ILE A 18 -2.93 5.42 -4.93
N PHE A 19 -2.60 4.62 -5.95
CA PHE A 19 -2.16 5.14 -7.24
C PHE A 19 -3.25 5.92 -7.98
N LYS A 20 -4.50 5.45 -7.94
CA LYS A 20 -5.61 6.16 -8.53
C LYS A 20 -5.81 7.55 -7.91
N ALA A 21 -5.68 7.68 -6.59
CA ALA A 21 -5.74 8.99 -5.94
C ALA A 21 -4.60 9.92 -6.40
N SER A 22 -3.42 9.36 -6.70
CA SER A 22 -2.27 10.12 -7.20
C SER A 22 -2.51 10.64 -8.60
N GLU A 23 -3.07 9.79 -9.46
CA GLU A 23 -3.40 10.14 -10.85
C GLU A 23 -4.50 11.21 -10.90
N GLU A 24 -5.56 11.06 -10.11
CA GLU A 24 -6.68 12.03 -10.06
C GLU A 24 -6.25 13.42 -9.58
N THR A 25 -5.23 13.49 -8.74
CA THR A 25 -4.71 14.76 -8.18
C THR A 25 -3.49 15.30 -8.91
N ASN A 26 -2.90 14.53 -9.84
CA ASN A 26 -1.57 14.79 -10.42
C ASN A 26 -0.52 15.09 -9.35
N ALA A 27 -0.57 14.38 -8.22
CA ALA A 27 0.35 14.61 -7.11
C ALA A 27 1.77 14.13 -7.44
N GLU A 28 2.76 14.97 -7.17
CA GLU A 28 4.18 14.60 -7.26
C GLU A 28 4.64 13.80 -6.03
N VAL A 29 3.99 14.00 -4.89
CA VAL A 29 4.28 13.32 -3.61
C VAL A 29 2.97 12.88 -2.98
N MET A 30 2.92 11.60 -2.58
CA MET A 30 1.77 11.01 -1.91
C MET A 30 2.11 10.65 -0.47
N ILE A 31 1.30 11.13 0.47
CA ILE A 31 1.38 10.77 1.89
C ILE A 31 0.20 9.87 2.21
N VAL A 32 0.48 8.65 2.65
CA VAL A 32 -0.54 7.66 3.02
C VAL A 32 -0.46 7.43 4.52
N GLU A 33 -1.54 7.76 5.23
CA GLU A 33 -1.71 7.38 6.63
C GLU A 33 -2.24 5.94 6.71
N VAL A 34 -1.59 5.09 7.50
CA VAL A 34 -2.10 3.78 7.85
C VAL A 34 -2.59 3.83 9.30
N GLY A 35 -3.91 3.79 9.48
CA GLY A 35 -4.49 3.69 10.80
C GLY A 35 -4.23 2.32 11.45
N GLY A 36 -4.42 2.27 12.78
CA GLY A 36 -4.21 1.07 13.59
C GLY A 36 -2.85 1.05 14.28
N THR A 37 -2.54 -0.07 14.95
CA THR A 37 -1.25 -0.25 15.64
C THR A 37 -0.42 -1.28 14.89
N VAL A 38 0.87 -1.00 14.71
CA VAL A 38 1.78 -2.00 14.13
C VAL A 38 1.85 -3.24 15.03
N GLY A 39 1.61 -4.40 14.44
CA GLY A 39 1.53 -5.68 15.15
C GLY A 39 0.12 -6.25 15.22
N ASP A 40 -0.91 -5.42 15.01
CA ASP A 40 -2.29 -5.89 14.93
C ASP A 40 -2.55 -6.64 13.61
N ILE A 41 -3.33 -7.71 13.69
CA ILE A 41 -3.65 -8.56 12.52
C ILE A 41 -4.39 -7.77 11.43
N GLU A 42 -5.14 -6.75 11.83
CA GLU A 42 -5.92 -5.89 10.94
C GLU A 42 -5.03 -5.06 9.99
N GLY A 43 -3.82 -4.68 10.45
CA GLY A 43 -2.89 -3.85 9.69
C GLY A 43 -2.00 -4.61 8.70
N GLN A 44 -1.90 -5.94 8.82
CA GLN A 44 -0.98 -6.76 8.00
C GLN A 44 -1.15 -6.57 6.49
N PRO A 45 -2.38 -6.51 5.92
CA PRO A 45 -2.55 -6.30 4.48
C PRO A 45 -2.01 -4.95 4.01
N PHE A 46 -2.14 -3.90 4.82
CA PHE A 46 -1.65 -2.56 4.49
C PHE A 46 -0.12 -2.50 4.52
N ILE A 47 0.50 -3.06 5.56
CA ILE A 47 1.96 -3.11 5.67
C ILE A 47 2.55 -3.94 4.53
N GLU A 48 1.92 -5.06 4.15
CA GLU A 48 2.37 -5.86 3.01
C GLU A 48 2.23 -5.11 1.68
N ALA A 49 1.13 -4.39 1.45
CA ALA A 49 0.96 -3.57 0.26
C ALA A 49 2.05 -2.48 0.17
N ILE A 50 2.35 -1.79 1.28
CA ILE A 50 3.40 -0.77 1.35
C ILE A 50 4.79 -1.39 1.14
N ARG A 51 5.02 -2.59 1.68
CA ARG A 51 6.26 -3.34 1.45
C ARG A 51 6.45 -3.67 -0.03
N GLN A 52 5.38 -4.05 -0.73
CA GLN A 52 5.40 -4.29 -2.18
C GLN A 52 5.68 -2.98 -2.95
N ILE A 53 5.00 -1.87 -2.62
CA ILE A 53 5.26 -0.55 -3.22
C ILE A 53 6.74 -0.16 -3.05
N ARG A 54 7.30 -0.29 -1.85
CA ARG A 54 8.73 -0.01 -1.61
C ARG A 54 9.65 -0.90 -2.44
N SER A 55 9.27 -2.16 -2.66
CA SER A 55 10.04 -3.08 -3.51
C SER A 55 9.96 -2.72 -5.01
N GLU A 56 8.85 -2.13 -5.45
CA GLU A 56 8.61 -1.75 -6.85
C GLU A 56 9.24 -0.40 -7.21
N PHE A 57 9.19 0.58 -6.30
CA PHE A 57 9.62 1.95 -6.54
C PHE A 57 11.01 2.28 -5.98
N GLY A 58 11.58 1.43 -5.13
CA GLY A 58 12.88 1.66 -4.52
C GLY A 58 12.85 2.56 -3.29
N GLN A 59 13.96 2.64 -2.56
CA GLN A 59 14.08 3.42 -1.32
C GLN A 59 14.23 4.93 -1.60
N GLU A 60 14.65 5.28 -2.80
CA GLU A 60 14.81 6.64 -3.28
C GLU A 60 13.47 7.33 -3.56
N ASN A 61 12.43 6.55 -3.87
CA ASN A 61 11.08 7.05 -4.17
C ASN A 61 10.07 6.72 -3.07
N THR A 62 10.49 6.08 -1.98
CA THR A 62 9.58 5.70 -0.87
C THR A 62 10.19 6.01 0.49
N LEU A 63 9.38 6.57 1.37
CA LEU A 63 9.73 6.80 2.77
C LEU A 63 8.70 6.10 3.66
N LEU A 64 9.17 5.31 4.62
CA LEU A 64 8.33 4.65 5.62
C LEU A 64 8.64 5.24 7.01
N CYS A 65 7.62 5.83 7.62
CA CYS A 65 7.64 6.30 9.00
C CYS A 65 6.73 5.38 9.81
N ILE A 66 7.26 4.77 10.87
CA ILE A 66 6.53 3.90 11.80
C ILE A 66 6.51 4.57 13.17
#